data_AF-A0A016AHE0-F1
#
_entry.id   AF-A0A016AHE0-F1
#
_cell.length_a   1.000
_cell.length_b   1.000
_cell.length_c   1.000
_cell.angle_alpha   90.00
_cell.angle_beta   90.00
_cell.angle_gamma   90.00
#
_symmetry.space_group_name_H-M   'P 1'
#
loop_
_entity.id
_entity.type
_entity.pdbx_description
1 polymer ?
#
loop_
_entity_poly.entity_id
_entity_poly.type
_entity_poly.pdbx_seq_one_letter_code
_entity_poly.pdbx_strand_id
1 'polypeptide(L)'
;MYLLPDSSKVWMQPGSSIRFAEDFKKHRNVWLKGNSLFEVHKNMGRKFRVYIDKAFIEVKGTCFLIKQNNPSANEITLFNGSIEFNVESTQHKIEMKPLQELVYNPADAGTQLRQIENIEWQNGRYNFTQFNLEHLT
;
A
#
# COMPACT_ATOMS: atom_id res chain seq x y z
N MET A 1 -14.42 6.42 -1.44
CA MET A 1 -13.50 6.12 -2.56
C MET A 1 -13.12 7.42 -3.23
N TYR A 2 -11.83 7.63 -3.47
CA TYR A 2 -11.27 8.80 -4.16
C TYR A 2 -10.62 8.36 -5.47
N LEU A 3 -10.80 9.14 -6.54
CA LEU A 3 -10.19 8.90 -7.84
C LEU A 3 -9.06 9.91 -8.06
N LEU A 4 -7.83 9.43 -8.23
CA LEU A 4 -6.67 10.26 -8.50
C LEU A 4 -6.63 10.70 -9.97
N PRO A 5 -5.87 11.77 -10.31
CA PRO A 5 -5.83 12.30 -11.68
C PRO A 5 -5.30 11.33 -12.75
N ASP A 6 -4.66 10.22 -12.37
CA ASP A 6 -4.20 9.17 -13.28
C ASP A 6 -5.17 7.98 -13.38
N SER A 7 -6.40 8.14 -12.88
CA SER A 7 -7.44 7.11 -12.78
C SER A 7 -7.17 6.00 -11.76
N SER A 8 -6.13 6.13 -10.92
CA SER A 8 -5.94 5.24 -9.77
C SER A 8 -7.04 5.48 -8.72
N LYS A 9 -7.51 4.40 -8.09
CA LYS A 9 -8.57 4.47 -7.08
C LYS A 9 -7.99 4.23 -5.69
N VAL A 10 -8.49 4.98 -4.72
CA VAL A 10 -8.13 4.86 -3.30
C VAL A 10 -9.38 4.71 -2.45
N TRP A 11 -9.50 3.61 -1.72
CA TRP A 11 -10.55 3.42 -0.73
C TRP A 11 -9.95 3.63 0.65
N MET A 12 -10.41 4.67 1.34
CA MET A 12 -9.92 5.07 2.65
C MET A 12 -10.94 4.71 3.72
N GLN A 13 -10.48 4.19 4.85
CA GLN A 13 -11.32 4.05 6.05
C GLN A 13 -11.51 5.39 6.77
N PRO A 14 -12.52 5.52 7.65
CA PRO A 14 -12.68 6.71 8.49
C PRO A 14 -11.40 7.04 9.27
N GLY A 15 -11.07 8.33 9.40
CA GLY A 15 -9.85 8.80 10.06
C GLY A 15 -8.59 8.78 9.18
N SER A 16 -8.63 8.14 8.01
CA SER A 16 -7.54 8.20 7.04
C SER A 16 -7.54 9.53 6.27
N SER A 17 -6.35 9.92 5.80
CA SER A 17 -6.15 11.10 4.97
C SER A 17 -5.11 10.84 3.89
N ILE A 18 -5.28 11.51 2.76
CA ILE A 18 -4.40 11.41 1.61
C ILE A 18 -4.07 12.82 1.13
N ARG A 19 -2.80 13.07 0.81
CA ARG A 19 -2.38 14.20 -0.02
C ARG A 19 -1.61 13.68 -1.22
N PHE A 20 -1.64 14.41 -2.32
CA PHE A 20 -0.90 14.06 -3.53
C PHE A 20 -0.19 15.31 -4.07
N ALA A 21 0.84 15.08 -4.89
CA ALA A 21 1.66 16.18 -5.42
C ALA A 21 0.82 17.13 -6.28
N GLU A 22 1.09 18.43 -6.19
CA GLU A 22 0.40 19.44 -7.00
C GLU A 22 0.58 19.16 -8.50
N ASP A 23 1.77 18.71 -8.89
CA ASP A 23 2.12 18.31 -10.25
C ASP A 23 1.97 16.80 -10.49
N PHE A 24 0.92 16.18 -9.91
CA PHE A 24 0.67 14.73 -9.94
C PHE A 24 0.84 14.06 -11.32
N LYS A 25 0.47 14.78 -12.39
CA LYS A 25 0.63 14.31 -13.77
C LYS A 25 2.10 13.98 -14.10
N LYS A 26 3.06 14.73 -13.56
CA LYS A 26 4.51 14.50 -13.69
C LYS A 26 5.00 13.52 -12.63
N HIS A 27 4.65 13.75 -11.37
CA HIS A 27 5.08 12.95 -10.23
C HIS A 27 3.90 12.35 -9.50
N ARG A 28 3.64 11.05 -9.73
CA ARG A 28 2.54 10.32 -9.10
C ARG A 28 2.86 9.96 -7.64
N ASN A 29 3.08 10.99 -6.83
CA ASN A 29 3.44 10.90 -5.43
C ASN A 29 2.20 11.17 -4.57
N VAL A 30 2.00 10.30 -3.60
CA VAL A 30 0.91 10.31 -2.64
C VAL A 30 1.51 10.14 -1.26
N TRP A 31 1.00 10.86 -0.27
CA TRP A 31 1.32 10.63 1.14
C TRP A 31 0.05 10.24 1.86
N LEU A 32 0.13 9.13 2.59
CA LEU A 32 -1.00 8.51 3.27
C LEU A 32 -0.83 8.61 4.78
N LYS A 33 -1.95 8.85 5.48
CA LYS A 33 -2.13 8.51 6.88
C LYS A 33 -3.42 7.69 7.04
N GLY A 34 -3.41 6.68 7.89
CA GLY A 34 -4.51 5.75 8.11
C GLY A 34 -4.56 4.58 7.12
N ASN A 35 -5.64 3.82 7.19
CA ASN A 35 -5.85 2.59 6.42
C ASN A 35 -6.42 2.90 5.04
N SER A 36 -5.87 2.29 4.00
CA SER A 36 -6.36 2.46 2.63
C SER A 36 -6.01 1.31 1.70
N LEU A 37 -6.96 0.95 0.83
CA LEU A 37 -6.76 0.08 -0.33
C LEU A 37 -6.45 0.94 -1.56
N PHE A 38 -5.42 0.54 -2.32
CA PHE A 38 -5.04 1.16 -3.58
C PHE A 38 -5.29 0.21 -4.75
N GLU A 39 -5.92 0.70 -5.80
CA GLU A 39 -5.94 0.08 -7.13
C GLU A 39 -5.25 1.08 -8.08
N VAL A 40 -3.95 0.87 -8.29
CA VAL A 40 -3.13 1.80 -9.07
C VAL A 40 -3.27 1.51 -10.55
N HIS A 41 -3.65 2.54 -11.31
CA HIS A 41 -3.75 2.46 -12.75
C HIS A 41 -2.38 2.14 -13.37
N LYS A 42 -2.37 1.13 -14.25
CA LYS A 42 -1.14 0.63 -14.88
C LYS A 42 -0.55 1.70 -15.78
N ASN A 43 0.69 2.10 -15.51
CA ASN A 43 1.45 3.03 -16.35
C ASN A 43 2.94 2.66 -16.25
N MET A 44 3.47 2.07 -17.33
CA MET A 44 4.85 1.57 -17.34
C MET A 44 5.91 2.67 -17.44
N GLY A 45 5.53 3.87 -17.90
CA GLY A 45 6.46 4.97 -18.14
C GLY A 45 6.74 5.84 -16.91
N ARG A 46 5.94 5.73 -15.85
CA ARG A 46 6.08 6.55 -14.63
C ARG A 46 5.84 5.69 -13.41
N LYS A 47 6.62 5.85 -12.34
CA LYS A 47 6.38 5.17 -11.06
C LYS A 47 5.25 5.87 -10.29
N PHE A 48 4.52 5.13 -9.47
CA PHE A 48 3.57 5.66 -8.49
C PHE A 48 4.14 5.39 -7.11
N ARG A 49 4.21 6.43 -6.26
CA ARG A 49 4.82 6.34 -4.93
C ARG A 49 3.82 6.69 -3.84
N VAL A 50 3.68 5.79 -2.87
CA VAL A 50 2.94 6.05 -1.63
C VAL A 50 3.92 6.18 -0.49
N TYR A 51 4.01 7.37 0.08
CA TYR A 51 4.84 7.67 1.24
C TYR A 51 4.06 7.41 2.53
N ILE A 52 4.70 6.71 3.45
CA ILE A 52 4.22 6.41 4.81
C ILE A 52 5.39 6.56 5.79
N ASP A 53 5.21 7.37 6.83
CA ASP A 53 6.26 7.67 7.83
C ASP A 53 7.64 7.96 7.20
N LYS A 54 8.62 7.09 7.42
CA LYS A 54 10.01 7.19 6.92
C LYS A 54 10.32 6.17 5.81
N ALA A 55 9.29 5.80 5.05
CA ALA A 55 9.36 4.84 3.96
C ALA A 55 8.45 5.24 2.79
N PHE A 56 8.65 4.58 1.65
CA PHE A 56 7.74 4.69 0.52
C PHE A 56 7.61 3.38 -0.25
N ILE A 57 6.43 3.21 -0.83
CA ILE A 57 6.04 2.07 -1.66
C ILE A 57 6.05 2.54 -3.11
N GLU A 58 6.79 1.85 -3.97
CA GLU A 58 6.86 2.15 -5.39
C GLU A 58 6.21 1.05 -6.24
N VAL A 59 5.31 1.46 -7.14
CA VAL A 59 4.53 0.55 -7.98
C VAL A 59 4.32 1.09 -9.40
N LYS A 60 3.90 0.21 -10.32
CA LYS A 60 3.58 0.58 -11.73
C LYS A 60 2.15 0.19 -12.16
N GLY A 61 1.41 -0.55 -11.34
CA GLY A 61 0.07 -1.04 -11.64
C GLY A 61 -0.23 -2.23 -10.73
N THR A 62 -0.69 -1.93 -9.52
CA THR A 62 -0.64 -2.84 -8.37
C THR A 62 -1.90 -2.64 -7.54
N CYS A 63 -2.43 -3.72 -6.97
CA CYS A 63 -3.47 -3.65 -5.95
C CYS A 63 -2.91 -4.10 -4.61
N PHE A 64 -3.01 -3.23 -3.61
CA PHE A 64 -2.41 -3.44 -2.29
C PHE A 64 -3.15 -2.66 -1.21
N LEU A 65 -3.07 -3.17 0.02
CA LEU A 65 -3.64 -2.58 1.22
C LEU A 65 -2.52 -2.04 2.10
N ILE A 66 -2.74 -0.86 2.69
CA ILE A 66 -1.93 -0.36 3.80
C ILE A 66 -2.84 -0.28 5.03
N LYS A 67 -2.38 -0.85 6.15
CA LYS A 67 -2.97 -0.65 7.48
C LYS A 67 -1.97 0.03 8.41
N GLN A 68 -2.45 1.02 9.15
CA GLN A 68 -1.74 1.78 10.18
C GLN A 68 -2.52 1.73 11.52
N ASN A 69 -3.12 0.58 11.82
CA ASN A 69 -3.88 0.37 13.07
C ASN A 69 -2.98 0.37 14.30
N ASN A 70 -1.74 -0.10 14.15
CA ASN A 70 -0.74 -0.08 15.19
C ASN A 70 0.06 1.23 15.08
N PRO A 71 0.10 2.09 16.12
CA PRO A 71 0.89 3.32 16.11
C PRO A 71 2.39 3.10 15.84
N SER A 72 2.90 1.91 16.11
CA SER A 72 4.31 1.54 15.96
C SER A 72 4.61 0.75 14.69
N ALA A 73 3.60 0.41 13.87
CA ALA A 73 3.83 -0.43 12.71
C ALA A 73 2.86 -0.16 11.54
N ASN A 74 3.41 -0.29 10.35
CA ASN A 74 2.70 -0.24 9.08
C ASN A 74 2.63 -1.66 8.50
N GLU A 75 1.44 -2.10 8.11
CA GLU A 75 1.24 -3.38 7.42
C GLU A 75 0.89 -3.12 5.96
N ILE A 76 1.64 -3.71 5.04
CA ILE A 76 1.45 -3.58 3.59
C ILE A 76 1.15 -4.96 3.04
N THR A 77 -0.03 -5.16 2.49
CA THR A 77 -0.45 -6.42 1.89
C THR A 77 -0.53 -6.30 0.38
N LEU A 78 0.20 -7.14 -0.36
CA LEU A 78 0.20 -7.12 -1.82
C LEU A 78 -0.72 -8.20 -2.40
N PHE A 79 -1.71 -7.76 -3.18
CA PHE A 79 -2.68 -8.66 -3.81
C PHE A 79 -2.41 -8.95 -5.27
N ASN A 80 -1.98 -7.95 -6.04
CA ASN A 80 -1.65 -8.10 -7.45
C ASN A 80 -0.60 -7.09 -7.90
N GLY A 81 0.23 -7.51 -8.87
CA GLY A 81 1.33 -6.70 -9.39
C GLY A 81 2.60 -6.91 -8.56
N SER A 82 3.38 -5.85 -8.39
CA SER A 82 4.60 -5.86 -7.58
C SER A 82 4.74 -4.56 -6.79
N ILE A 83 5.45 -4.65 -5.68
CA ILE A 83 5.87 -3.51 -4.85
C ILE A 83 7.38 -3.55 -4.71
N GLU A 84 8.02 -2.39 -4.85
CA GLU A 84 9.33 -2.11 -4.25
C GLU A 84 9.09 -1.23 -3.01
N PHE A 85 9.31 -1.78 -1.82
CA PHE A 85 9.26 -1.04 -0.57
C PHE A 85 10.64 -0.47 -0.26
N ASN A 86 10.71 0.81 0.07
CA ASN A 86 11.95 1.55 0.27
C ASN A 86 11.96 2.20 1.66
N VAL A 87 12.98 1.92 2.46
CA VAL A 87 13.21 2.59 3.75
C VAL A 87 14.21 3.72 3.57
N GLU A 88 13.81 4.95 3.89
CA GLU A 88 14.59 6.14 3.54
C GLU A 88 15.93 6.22 4.29
N SER A 89 15.94 5.85 5.58
CA SER A 89 17.14 5.97 6.43
C SER A 89 18.24 4.96 6.10
N THR A 90 17.87 3.75 5.65
CA THR A 90 18.82 2.66 5.40
C THR A 90 19.08 2.44 3.92
N GLN A 91 18.29 3.06 3.03
CA GLN A 91 18.26 2.75 1.60
C GLN A 91 17.95 1.26 1.32
N HIS A 92 17.43 0.53 2.32
CA HIS A 92 17.06 -0.86 2.16
C HIS A 92 15.81 -0.96 1.29
N LYS A 93 15.82 -1.95 0.39
CA LYS A 93 14.76 -2.19 -0.58
C LYS A 93 14.26 -3.62 -0.46
N ILE A 94 12.95 -3.76 -0.46
CA ILE A 94 12.27 -5.05 -0.36
C ILE A 94 11.32 -5.17 -1.54
N GLU A 95 11.55 -6.16 -2.38
CA GLU A 95 10.62 -6.53 -3.44
C GLU A 95 9.54 -7.44 -2.86
N MET A 96 8.28 -7.09 -3.11
CA MET A 96 7.14 -7.92 -2.74
C MET A 96 6.47 -8.49 -3.99
N LYS A 97 6.03 -9.74 -3.86
CA LYS A 97 5.21 -10.51 -4.78
C LYS A 97 3.79 -10.64 -4.20
N PRO A 98 2.78 -10.94 -5.04
CA PRO A 98 1.43 -11.25 -4.56
C PRO A 98 1.44 -12.28 -3.44
N LEU A 99 0.46 -12.19 -2.54
CA LEU A 99 0.33 -13.04 -1.35
C LEU A 99 1.46 -12.85 -0.33
N GLN A 100 2.07 -11.66 -0.33
CA GLN A 100 3.00 -11.25 0.70
C GLN A 100 2.49 -10.07 1.49
N GLU A 101 2.84 -10.06 2.77
CA GLU A 101 2.64 -8.94 3.67
C GLU A 101 3.97 -8.50 4.29
N LEU A 102 4.19 -7.19 4.31
CA LEU A 102 5.33 -6.56 4.95
C LEU A 102 4.86 -5.77 6.17
N VAL A 103 5.48 -6.03 7.31
CA VAL A 103 5.35 -5.22 8.53
C VAL A 103 6.57 -4.32 8.63
N TYR A 104 6.35 -3.01 8.78
CA TYR A 104 7.41 -1.99 8.89
C TYR A 104 7.26 -1.15 10.16
N ASN A 105 8.34 -1.07 10.95
CA ASN A 105 8.43 -0.23 12.13
C ASN A 105 9.27 1.04 11.84
N PRO A 106 8.68 2.25 11.88
CA PRO A 106 9.39 3.50 11.59
C PRO A 106 10.33 3.97 12.72
N ALA A 107 10.26 3.36 13.92
CA ALA A 107 11.11 3.72 15.04
C ALA A 107 12.55 3.21 14.85
N ASP A 108 12.70 1.97 14.40
CA ASP A 108 13.99 1.26 14.25
C ASP A 108 14.29 0.84 12.80
N ALA A 109 13.42 1.19 11.85
CA ALA A 109 13.49 0.75 10.46
C ALA A 109 13.36 -0.77 10.27
N GLY A 110 12.87 -1.50 11.27
CA GLY A 110 12.66 -2.93 11.23
C GLY A 110 11.61 -3.32 10.20
N THR A 111 11.88 -4.41 9.47
CA THR A 111 10.99 -4.94 8.44
C THR A 111 10.85 -6.45 8.57
N GLN A 112 9.62 -6.95 8.48
CA GLN A 112 9.33 -8.38 8.45
C GLN A 112 8.41 -8.71 7.27
N LEU A 113 8.90 -9.52 6.34
CA LEU A 113 8.12 -10.01 5.19
C LEU A 113 7.61 -11.42 5.49
N ARG A 114 6.32 -11.66 5.26
CA ARG A 114 5.69 -12.97 5.41
C ARG A 114 4.82 -13.32 4.21
N GLN A 115 4.71 -14.62 3.94
CA GLN A 115 3.68 -15.15 3.04
C GLN A 115 2.35 -15.14 3.78
N ILE A 116 1.28 -14.90 3.05
CA ILE A 116 -0.09 -14.99 3.56
C ILE A 116 -0.89 -15.92 2.65
N GLU A 117 -1.67 -16.78 3.27
CA GLU A 117 -2.52 -17.74 2.58
C GLU A 117 -3.96 -17.20 2.50
N ASN A 118 -4.78 -17.77 1.62
CA ASN A 118 -6.24 -17.57 1.60
C ASN A 118 -6.74 -16.16 1.23
N ILE A 119 -6.06 -15.51 0.26
CA ILE A 119 -6.63 -14.38 -0.47
C ILE A 119 -7.11 -14.87 -1.82
N GLU A 120 -8.43 -14.82 -2.02
CA GLU A 120 -9.03 -15.14 -3.30
C GLU A 120 -9.48 -13.87 -4.01
N TRP A 121 -9.26 -13.79 -5.33
CA TRP A 121 -9.87 -12.75 -6.15
C TRP A 121 -11.15 -13.32 -6.76
N GLN A 122 -12.31 -12.73 -6.47
CA GLN A 122 -13.58 -13.09 -7.08
C GLN A 122 -14.36 -11.82 -7.47
N ASN A 123 -14.82 -11.77 -8.72
CA ASN A 123 -15.72 -10.72 -9.23
C ASN A 123 -15.24 -9.28 -8.99
N GLY A 124 -13.95 -9.01 -9.18
CA GLY A 124 -13.39 -7.66 -9.01
C GLY A 124 -13.18 -7.24 -7.55
N ARG A 125 -13.28 -8.17 -6.60
CA ARG A 125 -12.99 -7.94 -5.18
C ARG A 125 -12.02 -9.01 -4.66
N TYR A 126 -11.14 -8.60 -3.76
CA TYR A 126 -10.35 -9.54 -2.96
C TYR A 126 -11.24 -10.03 -1.81
N ASN A 127 -11.55 -11.32 -1.83
CA ASN A 127 -12.23 -12.03 -0.78
C ASN A 127 -11.19 -12.57 0.19
N PHE A 128 -11.33 -12.17 1.45
CA PHE A 128 -10.48 -12.58 2.55
C PHE A 128 -11.21 -13.71 3.29
N THR A 129 -10.99 -14.97 2.90
CA THR A 129 -11.73 -16.10 3.49
C THR A 129 -11.19 -16.49 4.88
N GLN A 130 -10.02 -16.00 5.28
CA GLN A 130 -9.38 -16.40 6.54
C GLN A 130 -8.76 -15.27 7.37
N PHE A 131 -8.91 -14.01 6.95
CA PHE A 131 -8.71 -12.88 7.87
C PHE A 131 -10.01 -12.67 8.60
N ASN A 132 -10.05 -12.98 9.90
CA ASN A 132 -11.18 -12.66 10.75
C ASN A 132 -11.48 -11.15 10.59
N LEU A 133 -12.55 -10.81 9.87
CA LEU A 133 -12.98 -9.45 9.54
C LEU A 133 -13.61 -8.74 10.74
N GLU A 134 -13.61 -9.39 11.92
CA GLU A 134 -14.23 -8.92 13.16
C GLU A 134 -13.51 -7.75 13.85
N HIS A 135 -12.38 -7.26 13.35
CA HIS A 135 -11.71 -6.07 13.94
C HIS A 135 -11.88 -4.79 13.12
N LEU A 136 -13.08 -4.55 12.58
CA LEU A 136 -13.47 -3.25 12.00
C LEU A 136 -14.72 -2.63 12.64
N THR A 137 -15.06 -3.02 13.86
CA THR A 137 -15.99 -2.29 14.73
C THR A 137 -15.26 -1.42 15.72
#